data_AF-M5CF95-F1
#
_entry.id   AF-M5CF95-F1
#
_cell.length_a   1.000
_cell.length_b   1.000
_cell.length_c   1.000
_cell.angle_alpha   90.00
_cell.angle_beta   90.00
_cell.angle_gamma   90.00
#
_symmetry.space_group_name_H-M   'P 1'
#
loop_
_entity.id
_entity.type
_entity.pdbx_description
1 polymer ?
#
loop_
_entity_poly.entity_id
_entity_poly.type
_entity_poly.pdbx_seq_one_letter_code
_entity_poly.pdbx_strand_id
1 'polypeptide(L)'
;MAVHHILVASYTPNISTLEFDPLAHKLKPIAQSPAGTNPSWVAVHPTDPGLIAATNEVTDGKVHLFRFLKDGKLKLLESVGTDGEDPAHLAVLENEIVVGNYSSGNLLSIPLATSAPYLGSVSPSIQLTGSGPNESRQSSPHPHQIFPYKGQLFVPDLGSDRVVRYEKKGGQWVEVGDIKSHQPGAGPRHVQIYGKSLSPLL
;
A
#
# COMPACT_ATOMS: atom_id res chain seq x y z
N MET A 1 18.78 20.69 14.90
CA MET A 1 19.25 19.43 14.28
C MET A 1 18.01 18.69 13.79
N ALA A 2 18.00 18.18 12.56
CA ALA A 2 16.81 17.53 12.03
C ALA A 2 16.72 16.12 12.64
N VAL A 3 15.75 15.95 13.51
CA VAL A 3 15.35 14.65 14.05
C VAL A 3 14.30 14.07 13.09
N HIS A 4 14.43 12.80 12.73
CA HIS A 4 13.51 12.14 11.80
C HIS A 4 12.54 11.23 12.56
N HIS A 5 11.30 11.15 12.09
CA HIS A 5 10.32 10.18 12.58
C HIS A 5 10.17 9.03 11.60
N ILE A 6 10.18 7.80 12.14
CA ILE A 6 9.96 6.57 11.39
C ILE A 6 8.70 5.91 11.94
N LEU A 7 7.74 5.63 11.07
CA LEU A 7 6.56 4.86 11.42
C LEU A 7 6.82 3.38 11.16
N VAL A 8 6.50 2.55 12.14
CA VAL A 8 6.70 1.10 12.10
C VAL A 8 5.34 0.42 12.20
N ALA A 9 4.88 -0.06 11.04
CA ALA A 9 3.77 -1.00 10.90
C ALA A 9 4.19 -2.39 11.38
N SER A 10 3.23 -3.21 11.82
CA SER A 10 3.51 -4.57 12.30
C SER A 10 2.23 -5.40 12.36
N TYR A 11 2.36 -6.72 12.61
CA TYR A 11 1.23 -7.59 12.95
C TYR A 11 0.79 -7.47 14.43
N THR A 12 1.08 -6.33 15.07
CA THR A 12 0.59 -6.00 16.43
C THR A 12 -0.51 -4.95 16.31
N PRO A 13 -1.39 -4.75 17.30
CA PRO A 13 -2.53 -3.83 17.13
C PRO A 13 -2.15 -2.33 17.08
N ASN A 14 -0.86 -2.00 17.03
CA ASN A 14 -0.33 -0.65 17.11
C ASN A 14 0.65 -0.35 15.97
N ILE A 15 0.68 0.92 15.56
CA ILE A 15 1.79 1.51 14.83
C ILE A 15 2.69 2.21 15.84
N SER A 16 4.00 1.95 15.75
CA SER A 16 5.01 2.59 16.59
C SER A 16 5.66 3.75 15.86
N THR A 17 5.92 4.85 16.56
CA THR A 17 6.73 5.95 16.05
C THR A 17 8.10 5.90 16.70
N LEU A 18 9.13 5.84 15.89
CA LEU A 18 10.53 5.92 16.31
C LEU A 18 11.10 7.29 15.96
N GLU A 19 11.99 7.76 16.81
CA GLU A 19 12.83 8.94 16.58
C GLU A 19 14.23 8.49 16.17
N PHE A 20 14.69 8.94 15.02
CA PHE A 20 16.03 8.71 14.50
C PHE A 20 16.85 10.01 14.50
N ASP A 21 17.94 10.00 15.28
CA ASP A 21 18.96 11.04 15.27
C ASP A 21 20.18 10.53 14.47
N PRO A 22 20.40 11.05 13.25
CA PRO A 22 21.46 10.59 12.37
C PRO A 22 22.85 11.05 12.82
N LEU A 23 22.96 12.09 13.66
CA LEU A 23 24.24 12.57 14.16
C LEU A 23 24.66 11.82 15.42
N ALA A 24 23.70 11.51 16.28
CA ALA A 24 23.93 10.72 17.49
C ALA A 24 23.96 9.20 17.21
N HIS A 25 23.60 8.76 16.01
CA HIS A 25 23.37 7.35 15.64
C HIS A 25 22.41 6.65 16.61
N LYS A 26 21.33 7.34 16.99
CA LYS A 26 20.35 6.84 17.97
C LYS A 26 18.99 6.65 17.32
N LEU A 27 18.39 5.50 17.63
CA LEU A 27 17.01 5.16 17.30
C LEU A 27 16.29 4.81 18.59
N LYS A 28 15.15 5.44 18.87
CA LYS A 28 14.35 5.12 20.07
C LYS A 28 12.85 5.19 19.76
N PRO A 29 12.02 4.33 20.38
CA PRO A 29 10.57 4.51 20.33
C PRO A 29 10.15 5.76 21.11
N ILE A 30 9.23 6.53 20.55
CA ILE A 30 8.68 7.74 21.21
C ILE A 30 7.16 7.68 21.40
N ALA A 31 6.44 6.88 20.60
CA ALA A 31 5.01 6.71 20.73
C ALA A 31 4.53 5.35 20.20
N GLN A 32 3.38 4.91 20.69
CA GLN A 32 2.59 3.82 20.12
C GLN A 32 1.15 4.29 19.97
N SER A 33 0.54 3.98 18.84
CA SER A 33 -0.82 4.41 18.52
C SER A 33 -1.67 3.20 18.09
N PRO A 34 -2.85 2.99 18.70
CA PRO A 34 -3.76 1.95 18.27
C PRO A 34 -4.13 2.12 16.81
N ALA A 35 -4.04 1.04 16.05
CA ALA A 35 -4.31 1.04 14.61
C ALA A 35 -5.22 -0.11 14.16
N GLY A 36 -5.79 -0.88 15.10
CA GLY A 36 -6.58 -2.07 14.80
C GLY A 36 -5.69 -3.29 14.55
N THR A 37 -6.29 -4.41 14.15
CA THR A 37 -5.57 -5.68 13.93
C THR A 37 -4.69 -5.62 12.68
N ASN A 38 -3.45 -6.10 12.79
CA ASN A 38 -2.50 -6.26 11.67
C ASN A 38 -2.29 -5.02 10.77
N PRO A 39 -1.93 -3.84 11.31
CA PRO A 39 -1.50 -2.69 10.51
C PRO A 39 -0.16 -2.98 9.81
N SER A 40 -0.16 -3.68 8.69
CA SER A 40 1.06 -4.27 8.09
C SER A 40 1.80 -3.35 7.11
N TRP A 41 1.13 -2.32 6.57
CA TRP A 41 1.75 -1.31 5.72
C TRP A 41 1.36 0.10 6.13
N VAL A 42 2.28 1.07 6.00
CA VAL A 42 2.01 2.50 6.22
C VAL A 42 2.59 3.34 5.08
N ALA A 43 1.89 4.40 4.71
CA ALA A 43 2.39 5.38 3.75
C ALA A 43 1.94 6.80 4.12
N VAL A 44 2.76 7.78 3.72
CA VAL A 44 2.54 9.20 3.97
C VAL A 44 1.96 9.84 2.72
N HIS A 45 1.02 10.77 2.90
CA HIS A 45 0.50 11.56 1.79
C HIS A 45 1.60 12.45 1.17
N PRO A 46 1.72 12.51 -0.18
CA PRO A 46 2.86 13.14 -0.84
C PRO A 46 3.00 14.65 -0.57
N THR A 47 1.90 15.35 -0.29
CA THR A 47 1.89 16.81 -0.10
C THR A 47 1.42 17.26 1.29
N ASP A 48 0.89 16.34 2.11
CA ASP A 48 0.49 16.60 3.50
C ASP A 48 1.17 15.53 4.38
N PRO A 49 2.40 15.77 4.85
CA PRO A 49 3.13 14.78 5.65
C PRO A 49 2.46 14.48 7.00
N GLY A 50 1.41 15.23 7.38
CA GLY A 50 0.59 14.92 8.54
C GLY A 50 -0.46 13.84 8.28
N LEU A 51 -0.79 13.52 7.03
CA LEU A 51 -1.73 12.45 6.67
C LEU A 51 -1.00 11.13 6.44
N ILE A 52 -1.40 10.11 7.20
CA ILE A 52 -0.80 8.78 7.18
C ILE A 52 -1.91 7.76 6.88
N ALA A 53 -1.73 6.96 5.85
CA ALA A 53 -2.59 5.81 5.57
C ALA A 53 -1.92 4.53 6.04
N ALA A 54 -2.71 3.58 6.54
CA ALA A 54 -2.25 2.24 6.87
C ALA A 54 -3.23 1.19 6.33
N THR A 55 -2.72 0.05 5.87
CA THR A 55 -3.55 -1.14 5.63
C THR A 55 -3.70 -1.92 6.92
N ASN A 56 -4.86 -2.56 7.12
CA ASN A 56 -5.04 -3.61 8.09
C ASN A 56 -5.22 -4.93 7.35
N GLU A 57 -4.20 -5.79 7.42
CA GLU A 57 -4.14 -7.07 6.71
C GLU A 57 -4.92 -8.14 7.48
N VAL A 58 -6.22 -8.12 7.21
CA VAL A 58 -7.24 -9.01 7.77
C VAL A 58 -8.23 -9.39 6.67
N THR A 59 -9.03 -10.43 6.90
CA THR A 59 -10.03 -10.92 5.94
C THR A 59 -11.03 -9.84 5.49
N ASP A 60 -11.60 -9.07 6.42
CA ASP A 60 -12.37 -7.86 6.05
C ASP A 60 -11.43 -6.65 6.02
N GLY A 61 -10.64 -6.56 4.95
CA GLY A 61 -9.54 -5.63 4.81
C GLY A 61 -9.96 -4.18 5.05
N LYS A 62 -9.11 -3.41 5.75
CA LYS A 62 -9.34 -1.99 6.03
C LYS A 62 -8.18 -1.11 5.58
N VAL A 63 -8.51 0.14 5.29
CA VAL A 63 -7.56 1.25 5.27
C VAL A 63 -7.94 2.21 6.40
N HIS A 64 -6.96 2.54 7.24
CA HIS A 64 -7.08 3.56 8.27
C HIS A 64 -6.32 4.82 7.85
N LEU A 65 -6.97 5.97 7.98
CA LEU A 65 -6.36 7.28 7.78
C LEU A 65 -6.12 7.95 9.13
N PHE A 66 -4.90 8.41 9.36
CA PHE A 66 -4.48 9.06 10.60
C PHE A 66 -3.94 10.46 10.36
N ARG A 67 -4.00 11.28 11.40
CA ARG A 67 -3.23 12.50 11.55
C ARG A 67 -2.00 12.23 12.42
N PHE A 68 -0.81 12.55 11.94
CA PHE A 68 0.41 12.58 12.73
C PHE A 68 0.43 13.82 13.63
N LEU A 69 0.57 13.62 14.94
CA LEU A 69 0.53 14.66 15.96
C LEU A 69 1.95 15.10 16.38
N LYS A 70 2.04 16.28 16.98
CA LYS A 70 3.31 16.85 17.46
C LYS A 70 4.00 16.01 18.55
N ASP A 71 3.25 15.20 19.29
CA ASP A 71 3.79 14.29 20.31
C ASP A 71 4.22 12.92 19.74
N GLY A 72 4.24 12.78 18.41
CA GLY A 72 4.64 11.56 17.71
C GLY A 72 3.52 10.52 17.60
N LYS A 73 2.32 10.76 18.14
CA LYS A 73 1.18 9.84 18.04
C LYS A 73 0.43 9.99 16.72
N LEU A 74 -0.30 8.93 16.38
CA LEU A 74 -1.28 8.91 15.31
C LEU A 74 -2.68 9.04 15.90
N LYS A 75 -3.45 10.00 15.40
CA LYS A 75 -4.89 10.12 15.68
C LYS A 75 -5.68 9.56 14.51
N LEU A 76 -6.48 8.53 14.74
CA LEU A 76 -7.39 8.01 13.72
C LEU A 76 -8.37 9.11 13.29
N LEU A 77 -8.48 9.32 11.98
CA LEU A 77 -9.41 10.27 11.36
C LEU A 77 -10.63 9.51 10.84
N GLU A 78 -10.38 8.56 9.93
CA GLU A 78 -11.42 7.80 9.23
C GLU A 78 -10.91 6.38 8.91
N SER A 79 -11.86 5.49 8.64
CA SER A 79 -11.60 4.09 8.27
C SER A 79 -12.57 3.69 7.16
N VAL A 80 -12.09 2.86 6.23
CA VAL A 80 -12.89 2.35 5.12
C VAL A 80 -12.53 0.89 4.83
N GLY A 81 -13.52 0.10 4.40
CA GLY A 81 -13.28 -1.26 3.90
C GLY A 81 -12.60 -1.26 2.55
N THR A 82 -11.79 -2.28 2.28
CA THR A 82 -11.07 -2.43 0.99
C THR A 82 -11.83 -3.27 -0.02
N ASP A 83 -13.04 -3.74 0.31
CA ASP A 83 -13.84 -4.65 -0.52
C ASP A 83 -13.03 -5.86 -0.99
N GLY A 84 -12.18 -6.36 -0.09
CA GLY A 84 -11.27 -7.47 -0.34
C GLY A 84 -10.53 -7.87 0.92
N GLU A 85 -9.72 -8.91 0.76
CA GLU A 85 -9.10 -9.65 1.86
C GLU A 85 -7.58 -9.45 1.87
N ASP A 86 -7.04 -9.25 3.08
CA ASP A 86 -5.61 -9.14 3.39
C ASP A 86 -4.88 -8.07 2.54
N PRO A 87 -5.19 -6.77 2.71
CA PRO A 87 -4.50 -5.69 2.01
C PRO A 87 -3.01 -5.61 2.40
N ALA A 88 -2.15 -6.17 1.56
CA ALA A 88 -0.71 -6.25 1.82
C ALA A 88 0.03 -4.94 1.56
N HIS A 89 -0.51 -4.06 0.70
CA HIS A 89 0.16 -2.81 0.34
C HIS A 89 -0.84 -1.75 -0.12
N LEU A 90 -0.53 -0.49 0.17
CA LEU A 90 -1.21 0.67 -0.41
C LEU A 90 -0.20 1.71 -0.92
N ALA A 91 -0.62 2.52 -1.89
CA ALA A 91 0.05 3.74 -2.27
C ALA A 91 -0.90 4.93 -2.07
N VAL A 92 -0.34 6.03 -1.57
CA VAL A 92 -1.07 7.29 -1.43
C VAL A 92 -0.67 8.21 -2.58
N LEU A 93 -1.65 8.57 -3.40
CA LEU A 93 -1.53 9.59 -4.43
C LEU A 93 -2.09 10.92 -3.90
N GLU A 94 -2.05 11.99 -4.70
CA GLU A 94 -2.52 13.31 -4.26
C GLU A 94 -4.01 13.36 -3.90
N ASN A 95 -4.84 12.53 -4.55
CA ASN A 95 -6.30 12.59 -4.39
C ASN A 95 -6.96 11.22 -4.26
N GLU A 96 -6.17 10.16 -4.10
CA GLU A 96 -6.68 8.80 -3.85
C GLU A 96 -5.65 7.94 -3.13
N ILE A 97 -6.15 6.91 -2.45
CA ILE A 97 -5.37 5.78 -1.97
C ILE A 97 -5.70 4.60 -2.87
N VAL A 98 -4.68 3.93 -3.40
CA VAL A 98 -4.86 2.66 -4.13
C VAL A 98 -4.32 1.55 -3.25
N VAL A 99 -5.14 0.52 -3.00
CA VAL A 99 -4.81 -0.63 -2.15
C VAL A 99 -4.85 -1.92 -2.97
N GLY A 100 -3.93 -2.84 -2.70
CA GLY A 100 -3.92 -4.18 -3.26
C GLY A 100 -4.26 -5.20 -2.18
N ASN A 101 -5.34 -5.95 -2.40
CA ASN A 101 -5.81 -7.00 -1.50
C ASN A 101 -5.20 -8.33 -1.94
N TYR A 102 -4.32 -8.89 -1.10
CA TYR A 102 -3.49 -10.04 -1.46
C TYR A 102 -4.33 -11.30 -1.66
N SER A 103 -5.17 -11.67 -0.70
CA SER A 103 -5.87 -12.96 -0.72
C SER A 103 -7.02 -13.02 -1.73
N SER A 104 -7.71 -11.89 -1.90
CA SER A 104 -8.84 -11.76 -2.84
C SER A 104 -8.45 -11.38 -4.27
N GLY A 105 -7.20 -10.93 -4.48
CA GLY A 105 -6.68 -10.67 -5.82
C GLY A 105 -7.31 -9.46 -6.51
N ASN A 106 -7.74 -8.43 -5.77
CA ASN A 106 -8.32 -7.22 -6.35
C ASN A 106 -7.63 -5.94 -5.84
N LEU A 107 -7.88 -4.84 -6.56
CA LEU A 107 -7.44 -3.50 -6.19
C LEU A 107 -8.65 -2.63 -5.87
N LEU A 108 -8.50 -1.69 -4.94
CA LEU A 108 -9.50 -0.67 -4.68
C LEU A 108 -8.86 0.72 -4.77
N SER A 109 -9.55 1.66 -5.42
CA SER A 109 -9.25 3.09 -5.32
C SER A 109 -10.24 3.77 -4.38
N ILE A 110 -9.69 4.49 -3.40
CA ILE A 110 -10.42 5.21 -2.37
C ILE A 110 -10.11 6.71 -2.58
N PRO A 111 -11.11 7.55 -2.90
CA PRO A 111 -10.87 8.99 -3.02
C PRO A 111 -10.35 9.57 -1.70
N LEU A 112 -9.38 10.48 -1.79
CA LEU A 112 -8.71 11.09 -0.65
C LEU A 112 -8.74 12.62 -0.78
N ALA A 113 -9.13 13.29 0.29
CA ALA A 113 -9.05 14.73 0.47
C ALA A 113 -8.09 15.08 1.61
N THR A 114 -7.65 16.34 1.66
CA THR A 114 -6.79 16.86 2.74
C THR A 114 -7.58 17.49 3.90
N SER A 115 -8.92 17.50 3.82
CA SER A 115 -9.84 17.99 4.84
C SER A 115 -11.07 17.10 4.94
N ALA A 116 -11.72 17.09 6.10
CA ALA A 116 -12.91 16.27 6.33
C ALA A 116 -14.10 16.66 5.41
N PRO A 117 -14.89 15.68 4.92
CA PRO A 117 -14.63 14.24 4.97
C PRO A 117 -13.40 13.86 4.13
N TYR A 118 -12.51 13.05 4.70
CA TYR A 118 -11.22 12.74 4.09
C TYR A 118 -11.32 11.62 3.06
N LEU A 119 -12.08 10.56 3.35
CA LEU A 119 -12.28 9.42 2.48
C LEU A 119 -13.63 9.55 1.76
N GLY A 120 -13.60 9.45 0.44
CA GLY A 120 -14.81 9.51 -0.38
C GLY A 120 -15.46 8.16 -0.61
N SER A 121 -16.59 8.16 -1.33
CA SER A 121 -17.25 6.94 -1.79
C SER A 121 -16.32 6.16 -2.73
N VAL A 122 -16.10 4.89 -2.40
CA VAL A 122 -15.21 4.01 -3.17
C VAL A 122 -15.82 3.62 -4.51
N SER A 123 -14.97 3.46 -5.52
CA SER A 123 -15.37 2.88 -6.81
C SER A 123 -15.46 1.36 -6.70
N PRO A 124 -16.12 0.66 -7.65
CA PRO A 124 -16.01 -0.79 -7.74
C PRO A 124 -14.54 -1.24 -7.80
N SER A 125 -14.23 -2.34 -7.12
CA SER A 125 -12.89 -2.90 -7.12
C SER A 125 -12.51 -3.45 -8.51
N ILE A 126 -11.21 -3.51 -8.77
CA ILE A 126 -10.63 -4.06 -10.00
C ILE A 126 -10.14 -5.47 -9.70
N GLN A 127 -10.83 -6.47 -10.23
CA GLN A 127 -10.43 -7.86 -10.08
C GLN A 127 -9.26 -8.20 -11.02
N LEU A 128 -8.16 -8.73 -10.48
CA LEU A 128 -7.10 -9.30 -11.30
C LEU A 128 -7.49 -10.71 -11.75
N THR A 129 -6.84 -11.18 -12.81
CA THR A 129 -7.03 -12.54 -13.36
C THR A 129 -5.70 -13.21 -13.65
N GLY A 130 -5.68 -14.53 -13.74
CA GLY A 130 -4.47 -15.31 -14.06
C GLY A 130 -3.99 -16.19 -12.91
N SER A 131 -2.98 -16.99 -13.20
CA SER A 131 -2.37 -17.95 -12.29
C SER A 131 -0.93 -18.24 -12.73
N GLY A 132 -0.16 -18.89 -11.86
CA GLY A 132 1.22 -19.32 -12.08
C GLY A 132 1.40 -20.82 -11.79
N PRO A 133 2.58 -21.38 -12.05
CA PRO A 133 2.83 -22.82 -11.95
C PRO A 133 2.92 -23.34 -10.51
N ASN A 134 3.11 -22.48 -9.50
CA ASN A 134 3.12 -22.92 -8.10
C ASN A 134 1.70 -23.06 -7.55
N GLU A 135 1.12 -24.25 -7.67
CA GLU A 135 -0.26 -24.55 -7.23
C GLU A 135 -0.58 -24.12 -5.79
N SER A 136 0.42 -24.13 -4.89
CA SER A 136 0.22 -23.75 -3.49
C SER A 136 0.15 -22.25 -3.24
N ARG A 137 0.64 -21.43 -4.17
CA ARG A 137 0.84 -19.98 -3.96
C ARG A 137 0.34 -19.11 -5.13
N GLN A 138 -0.04 -19.71 -6.24
CA GLN A 138 -0.30 -19.04 -7.51
C GLN A 138 -1.52 -19.61 -8.24
N SER A 139 -2.46 -20.20 -7.50
CA SER A 139 -3.74 -20.68 -8.05
C SER A 139 -4.67 -19.53 -8.45
N SER A 140 -4.42 -18.32 -7.94
CA SER A 140 -5.15 -17.08 -8.21
C SER A 140 -4.21 -15.87 -8.09
N PRO A 141 -4.64 -14.66 -8.51
CA PRO A 141 -3.88 -13.42 -8.33
C PRO A 141 -3.66 -13.05 -6.86
N HIS A 142 -2.50 -12.46 -6.59
CA HIS A 142 -2.03 -11.98 -5.30
C HIS A 142 -1.21 -10.69 -5.47
N PRO A 143 -1.85 -9.52 -5.69
CA PRO A 143 -1.14 -8.25 -5.82
C PRO A 143 -0.42 -7.92 -4.51
N HIS A 144 0.88 -7.66 -4.59
CA HIS A 144 1.71 -7.50 -3.40
C HIS A 144 2.31 -6.09 -3.27
N GLN A 145 2.23 -5.28 -4.33
CA GLN A 145 2.58 -3.87 -4.27
C GLN A 145 1.69 -3.04 -5.18
N ILE A 146 1.49 -1.79 -4.76
CA ILE A 146 0.90 -0.72 -5.57
C ILE A 146 2.03 0.28 -5.84
N PHE A 147 2.58 0.30 -7.06
CA PHE A 147 3.73 1.12 -7.39
C PHE A 147 3.40 2.19 -8.44
N PRO A 148 3.07 3.43 -8.04
CA PRO A 148 2.82 4.52 -8.97
C PRO A 148 4.14 5.06 -9.55
N TYR A 149 4.18 5.22 -10.87
CA TYR A 149 5.33 5.81 -11.54
C TYR A 149 4.93 6.49 -12.85
N LYS A 150 5.27 7.78 -12.97
CA LYS A 150 5.04 8.60 -14.18
C LYS A 150 3.59 8.54 -14.71
N GLY A 151 2.61 8.61 -13.81
CA GLY A 151 1.19 8.59 -14.17
C GLY A 151 0.62 7.21 -14.51
N GLN A 152 1.45 6.17 -14.45
CA GLN A 152 1.01 4.77 -14.52
C GLN A 152 1.05 4.13 -13.13
N LEU A 153 0.35 3.02 -13.01
CA LEU A 153 0.45 2.14 -11.85
C LEU A 153 1.01 0.78 -12.28
N PHE A 154 2.02 0.30 -11.55
CA PHE A 154 2.61 -1.02 -11.72
C PHE A 154 2.24 -1.87 -10.51
N VAL A 155 1.68 -3.05 -10.77
CA VAL A 155 1.18 -3.98 -9.75
C VAL A 155 1.85 -5.33 -9.94
N PRO A 156 2.95 -5.61 -9.24
CA PRO A 156 3.48 -6.96 -9.14
C PRO A 156 2.44 -7.87 -8.49
N ASP A 157 2.04 -8.89 -9.26
CA ASP A 157 1.11 -9.92 -8.89
C ASP A 157 1.87 -11.23 -8.71
N LEU A 158 2.03 -11.63 -7.45
CA LEU A 158 2.70 -12.87 -7.08
C LEU A 158 1.99 -14.07 -7.70
N GLY A 159 0.67 -14.02 -7.77
CA GLY A 159 -0.19 -15.12 -8.16
C GLY A 159 -0.17 -15.43 -9.65
N SER A 160 0.09 -14.44 -10.50
CA SER A 160 0.06 -14.60 -11.97
C SER A 160 1.40 -14.42 -12.66
N ASP A 161 2.51 -14.29 -11.92
CA ASP A 161 3.87 -14.07 -12.45
C ASP A 161 4.01 -12.83 -13.34
N ARG A 162 3.22 -11.78 -13.09
CA ARG A 162 3.19 -10.56 -13.90
C ARG A 162 3.36 -9.32 -13.05
N VAL A 163 3.89 -8.27 -13.66
CA VAL A 163 3.71 -6.89 -13.20
C VAL A 163 2.68 -6.24 -14.11
N VAL A 164 1.44 -6.12 -13.63
CA VAL A 164 0.33 -5.55 -14.38
C VAL A 164 0.49 -4.02 -14.44
N ARG A 165 0.17 -3.41 -15.58
CA ARG A 165 0.27 -1.96 -15.81
C ARG A 165 -1.11 -1.37 -15.99
N TYR A 166 -1.39 -0.29 -15.28
CA TYR A 166 -2.62 0.46 -15.39
C TYR A 166 -2.37 1.93 -15.76
N GLU A 167 -3.31 2.50 -16.50
CA GLU A 167 -3.40 3.93 -16.79
C GLU A 167 -4.77 4.45 -16.39
N LYS A 168 -4.84 5.74 -16.05
CA LYS A 168 -6.08 6.39 -15.67
C LYS A 168 -6.87 6.82 -16.91
N LYS A 169 -8.04 6.24 -17.15
CA LYS A 169 -8.97 6.59 -18.24
C LYS A 169 -10.33 6.91 -17.65
N GLY A 170 -10.84 8.13 -17.90
CA GLY A 170 -12.12 8.58 -17.33
C GLY A 170 -12.14 8.57 -15.79
N GLY A 171 -10.99 8.76 -15.14
CA GLY A 171 -10.87 8.71 -13.67
C GLY A 171 -10.69 7.30 -13.08
N GLN A 172 -10.74 6.25 -13.89
CA GLN A 172 -10.59 4.85 -13.43
C GLN A 172 -9.27 4.26 -13.89
N TRP A 173 -8.69 3.37 -13.09
CA TRP A 173 -7.51 2.60 -13.49
C TRP A 173 -7.92 1.49 -14.45
N VAL A 174 -7.34 1.49 -15.64
CA VAL A 174 -7.61 0.51 -16.69
C VAL A 174 -6.33 -0.21 -17.05
N GLU A 175 -6.38 -1.53 -17.11
CA GLU A 175 -5.25 -2.36 -17.52
C GLU A 175 -4.84 -2.00 -18.96
N VAL A 176 -3.54 -1.75 -19.17
CA VAL A 176 -2.97 -1.41 -20.48
C VAL A 176 -1.89 -2.38 -20.94
N GLY A 177 -1.62 -3.41 -20.13
CA GLY A 177 -0.69 -4.49 -20.44
C GLY A 177 0.06 -4.96 -19.20
N ASP A 178 1.05 -5.81 -19.40
CA ASP A 178 1.84 -6.40 -18.32
C ASP A 178 3.32 -6.58 -18.71
N ILE A 179 4.15 -6.79 -17.69
CA ILE A 179 5.53 -7.26 -17.83
C ILE A 179 5.58 -8.65 -17.19
N LYS A 180 5.80 -9.68 -18.01
CA LYS A 180 5.92 -11.06 -17.52
C LYS A 180 7.24 -11.25 -16.80
N SER A 181 7.21 -12.03 -15.72
CA SER A 181 8.42 -12.48 -15.06
C SER A 181 9.22 -13.38 -15.99
N HIS A 182 10.55 -13.29 -15.93
CA HIS A 182 11.42 -14.06 -16.81
C HIS A 182 11.43 -15.56 -16.50
N GLN A 183 11.04 -15.95 -15.28
CA GLN A 183 11.00 -17.34 -14.82
C GLN A 183 9.58 -17.68 -14.35
N PRO A 184 8.96 -18.76 -14.87
CA PRO A 184 7.72 -19.28 -14.31
C PRO A 184 7.89 -19.61 -12.82
N GLY A 185 6.91 -19.22 -11.99
CA GLY A 185 6.93 -19.40 -10.55
C GLY A 185 7.74 -18.36 -9.78
N ALA A 186 8.15 -17.26 -10.44
CA ALA A 186 8.92 -16.19 -9.80
C ALA A 186 8.13 -15.51 -8.68
N GLY A 187 6.85 -15.23 -8.90
CA GLY A 187 5.97 -14.57 -7.94
C GLY A 187 6.46 -13.18 -7.55
N PRO A 188 6.46 -12.20 -8.46
CA PRO A 188 6.96 -10.85 -8.18
C PRO A 188 6.21 -10.23 -7.01
N ARG A 189 6.94 -9.69 -6.02
CA ARG A 189 6.35 -9.07 -4.83
C ARG A 189 6.35 -7.57 -4.91
N HIS A 190 7.54 -6.96 -4.94
CA HIS A 190 7.69 -5.52 -5.08
C HIS A 190 8.42 -5.20 -6.38
N VAL A 191 8.42 -3.94 -6.80
CA VAL A 191 9.18 -3.40 -7.92
C VAL A 191 9.83 -2.09 -7.48
N GLN A 192 10.94 -1.75 -8.13
CA GLN A 192 11.61 -0.47 -7.98
C GLN A 192 12.13 0.02 -9.32
N ILE A 193 12.25 1.34 -9.48
CA ILE A 193 12.95 1.94 -10.61
C ILE A 193 14.42 2.15 -10.26
N TYR A 194 15.31 1.58 -11.07
CA TYR A 194 16.76 1.85 -11.03
C TYR A 194 17.20 2.50 -12.34
N GLY A 195 17.52 3.80 -12.28
CA GLY A 195 17.82 4.59 -13.47
C GLY A 195 16.63 4.67 -14.43
N LYS A 196 16.73 3.98 -15.57
CA LYS A 196 15.65 3.88 -16.57
C LYS A 196 14.93 2.52 -16.57
N SER A 197 15.32 1.60 -15.70
CA SER A 197 14.81 0.22 -15.66
C SER A 197 13.84 0.02 -14.51
N LEU A 198 12.77 -0.74 -14.75
CA LEU A 198 11.92 -1.31 -13.71
C LEU A 198 12.44 -2.69 -13.35
N SER A 199 12.72 -2.92 -12.07
CA SER A 199 13.26 -4.17 -11.56
C SER A 199 12.30 -4.78 -10.53
N PRO A 200 11.80 -6.01 -10.76
CA PRO A 200 11.07 -6.73 -9.74
C PRO A 200 11.99 -7.19 -8.61
N LEU A 201 11.46 -7.14 -7.40
CA LEU A 201 12.02 -7.61 -6.14
C LEU A 201 11.15 -8.81 -5.70
N LEU A 202 11.80 -9.96 -5.55
CA LEU A 202 11.18 -11.24 -5.19
C LEU A 202 11.05 -11.40 -3.66
#